data_AF-A0A8J6UPJ1-F1
#
_entry.id   AF-A0A8J6UPJ1-F1
#
_cell.length_a   1.000
_cell.length_b   1.000
_cell.length_c   1.000
_cell.angle_alpha   90.00
_cell.angle_beta   90.00
_cell.angle_gamma   90.00
#
_symmetry.space_group_name_H-M   'P 1'
#
loop_
_entity.id
_entity.type
_entity.pdbx_description
1 polymer ?
#
loop_
_entity_poly.entity_id
_entity_poly.type
_entity_poly.pdbx_seq_one_letter_code
_entity_poly.pdbx_strand_id
1 'polypeptide(L)'
;MTKWIRLAALSMCGMMSAAQANQADAQSLQQYLASMTGFTAKFEQTVYDEQQQVLQQSTGNLAIKRPGMLRWQVETPDEELLIANNDALWLYSPFLEQVSIYDLQAAIGQSPFMLLTSDDPAIWQDYDISQNETGYRIVPVTAGSVAWLQVNLNGVAIDSILMQDNAGKQTRFVLQQFSAQAPAELTLFHFDIPEGVEVDDQRSAG
;
A
#
# COMPACT_ATOMS: atom_id res chain seq x y z
N MET A 1 -6.72 -56.14 -38.41
CA MET A 1 -7.20 -54.74 -38.41
C MET A 1 -8.54 -54.70 -37.71
N THR A 2 -8.64 -54.09 -36.53
CA THR A 2 -9.86 -53.44 -35.98
C THR A 2 -9.50 -52.90 -34.59
N LYS A 3 -9.17 -51.60 -34.50
CA LYS A 3 -9.05 -50.88 -33.23
C LYS A 3 -10.43 -50.38 -32.84
N TRP A 4 -10.89 -50.72 -31.64
CA TRP A 4 -12.11 -50.20 -31.05
C TRP A 4 -11.76 -48.96 -30.23
N ILE A 5 -12.34 -47.83 -30.60
CA ILE A 5 -12.30 -46.58 -29.84
C ILE A 5 -13.41 -46.67 -28.80
N ARG A 6 -13.09 -46.51 -27.51
CA ARG A 6 -14.07 -46.11 -26.50
C ARG A 6 -13.74 -44.71 -26.03
N LEU A 7 -14.65 -43.79 -26.37
CA LEU A 7 -14.76 -42.46 -25.78
C LEU A 7 -14.92 -42.61 -24.26
N ALA A 8 -14.17 -41.81 -23.50
CA ALA A 8 -14.58 -41.37 -22.18
C ALA A 8 -14.68 -39.84 -22.24
N ALA A 9 -15.92 -39.35 -22.13
CA ALA A 9 -16.26 -37.95 -22.15
C ALA A 9 -16.08 -37.32 -20.75
N LEU A 10 -15.54 -36.11 -20.77
CA LEU A 10 -15.96 -34.93 -19.99
C LEU A 10 -16.13 -35.08 -18.47
N SER A 11 -15.18 -34.49 -17.73
CA SER A 11 -15.49 -33.73 -16.53
C SER A 11 -14.47 -32.60 -16.39
N MET A 12 -14.77 -31.46 -17.02
CA MET A 12 -13.99 -30.23 -16.96
C MET A 12 -14.89 -29.11 -16.43
N CYS A 13 -15.43 -29.30 -15.24
CA CYS A 13 -16.11 -28.27 -14.45
C CYS A 13 -15.40 -28.18 -13.11
N GLY A 14 -14.65 -27.12 -12.86
CA GLY A 14 -14.09 -26.87 -11.53
C GLY A 14 -13.05 -25.77 -11.40
N MET A 15 -12.44 -25.28 -12.48
CA MET A 15 -11.33 -24.31 -12.37
C MET A 15 -11.73 -22.84 -12.53
N MET A 16 -13.02 -22.51 -12.70
CA MET A 16 -13.45 -21.11 -12.88
C MET A 16 -13.80 -20.37 -11.58
N SER A 17 -13.85 -21.05 -10.42
CA SER A 17 -14.35 -20.43 -9.18
C SER A 17 -13.34 -19.58 -8.42
N ALA A 18 -12.03 -19.87 -8.51
CA ALA A 18 -11.01 -19.16 -7.74
C ALA A 18 -10.74 -17.74 -8.29
N ALA A 19 -10.72 -17.58 -9.61
CA ALA A 19 -10.48 -16.28 -10.26
C ALA A 19 -11.65 -15.29 -10.05
N GLN A 20 -12.89 -15.79 -9.97
CA GLN A 20 -14.07 -14.94 -9.77
C GLN A 20 -14.19 -14.41 -8.33
N ALA A 21 -13.82 -15.21 -7.33
CA ALA A 21 -13.83 -14.79 -5.93
C ALA A 21 -12.83 -13.65 -5.67
N ASN A 22 -11.64 -13.77 -6.23
CA ASN A 22 -10.57 -12.77 -6.13
C ASN A 22 -10.96 -11.42 -6.73
N GLN A 23 -11.63 -11.43 -7.89
CA GLN A 23 -12.14 -10.21 -8.51
C GLN A 23 -13.23 -9.52 -7.67
N ALA A 24 -14.09 -10.27 -7.00
CA ALA A 24 -15.12 -9.73 -6.12
C ALA A 24 -14.51 -9.09 -4.86
N ASP A 25 -13.49 -9.72 -4.28
CA ASP A 25 -12.78 -9.21 -3.11
C ASP A 25 -12.02 -7.91 -3.43
N ALA A 26 -11.34 -7.86 -4.58
CA ALA A 26 -10.69 -6.65 -5.09
C ALA A 26 -11.71 -5.50 -5.26
N GLN A 27 -12.86 -5.77 -5.86
CA GLN A 27 -13.93 -4.79 -6.01
C GLN A 27 -14.48 -4.31 -4.66
N SER A 28 -14.65 -5.22 -3.69
CA SER A 28 -15.12 -4.89 -2.35
C SER A 28 -14.14 -3.96 -1.63
N LEU A 29 -12.83 -4.23 -1.69
CA LEU A 29 -11.81 -3.34 -1.12
C LEU A 29 -11.82 -1.97 -1.81
N GLN A 30 -11.88 -1.93 -3.14
CA GLN A 30 -11.95 -0.67 -3.89
C GLN A 30 -13.20 0.15 -3.53
N GLN A 31 -14.35 -0.50 -3.35
CA GLN A 31 -15.60 0.15 -2.91
C GLN A 31 -15.49 0.66 -1.47
N TYR A 32 -14.91 -0.13 -0.56
CA TYR A 32 -14.63 0.31 0.80
C TYR A 32 -13.75 1.56 0.80
N LEU A 33 -12.64 1.55 0.07
CA LEU A 33 -11.78 2.72 -0.05
C LEU A 33 -12.53 3.88 -0.71
N ALA A 34 -13.39 3.63 -1.71
CA ALA A 34 -14.13 4.68 -2.44
C ALA A 34 -15.24 5.31 -1.60
N SER A 35 -15.70 4.63 -0.55
CA SER A 35 -16.63 5.21 0.43
C SER A 35 -16.01 6.35 1.24
N MET A 36 -14.68 6.49 1.20
CA MET A 36 -13.93 7.56 1.86
C MET A 36 -13.12 8.33 0.82
N THR A 37 -13.24 9.65 0.82
CA THR A 37 -12.41 10.52 -0.06
C THR A 37 -10.98 10.70 0.47
N GLY A 38 -10.70 10.15 1.64
CA GLY A 38 -9.44 10.27 2.36
C GLY A 38 -9.64 9.93 3.83
N PHE A 39 -8.55 9.91 4.59
CA PHE A 39 -8.60 9.72 6.04
C PHE A 39 -7.35 10.31 6.70
N THR A 40 -7.42 10.47 8.02
CA THR A 40 -6.26 10.80 8.85
C THR A 40 -6.13 9.82 10.00
N ALA A 41 -4.91 9.55 10.45
CA ALA A 41 -4.64 8.77 11.65
C ALA A 41 -3.30 9.16 12.25
N LYS A 42 -3.13 8.91 13.54
CA LYS A 42 -1.80 8.70 14.13
C LYS A 42 -1.40 7.25 13.89
N PHE A 43 -0.10 6.97 13.80
CA PHE A 43 0.38 5.60 13.70
C PHE A 43 1.46 5.30 14.74
N GLU A 44 1.45 4.05 15.19
CA GLU A 44 2.61 3.40 15.78
C GLU A 44 3.11 2.35 14.79
N GLN A 45 4.37 2.48 14.38
CA GLN A 45 5.05 1.55 13.49
C GLN A 45 6.00 0.68 14.31
N THR A 46 6.04 -0.61 13.99
CA THR A 46 7.11 -1.51 14.45
C THR A 46 7.62 -2.34 13.29
N VAL A 47 8.93 -2.35 13.09
CA VAL A 47 9.64 -3.16 12.10
C VAL A 47 10.25 -4.35 12.82
N TYR A 48 10.02 -5.55 12.29
CA TYR A 48 10.51 -6.82 12.80
C TYR A 48 11.38 -7.50 11.75
N ASP A 49 12.45 -8.16 12.19
CA ASP A 49 13.18 -9.08 11.33
C ASP A 49 12.42 -10.40 11.08
N GLU A 50 13.03 -11.29 10.29
CA GLU A 50 12.50 -12.61 9.97
C GLU A 50 12.34 -13.52 11.20
N GLN A 51 13.05 -13.23 12.30
CA GLN A 51 12.99 -13.94 13.58
C GLN A 51 12.05 -13.26 14.60
N GLN A 52 11.22 -12.32 14.13
CA GLN A 52 10.26 -11.56 14.94
C GLN A 52 10.90 -10.71 16.04
N GLN A 53 12.17 -10.35 15.91
CA GLN A 53 12.81 -9.37 16.78
C GLN A 53 12.51 -7.96 16.29
N VAL A 54 12.26 -7.05 17.24
CA VAL A 54 12.02 -5.64 16.93
C VAL A 54 13.33 -4.99 16.48
N LEU A 55 13.34 -4.49 15.25
CA LEU A 55 14.44 -3.71 14.67
C LEU A 55 14.28 -2.21 14.93
N GLN A 56 13.05 -1.71 14.80
CA GLN A 56 12.75 -0.28 14.91
C GLN A 56 11.31 -0.07 15.34
N GLN A 57 11.09 1.01 16.09
CA GLN A 57 9.76 1.53 16.41
C GLN A 57 9.71 3.01 16.09
N SER A 58 8.58 3.45 15.53
CA SER A 58 8.39 4.84 15.12
C SER A 58 6.95 5.27 15.38
N THR A 59 6.73 6.56 15.60
CA THR A 59 5.39 7.14 15.69
C THR A 59 5.25 8.31 14.73
N GLY A 60 4.01 8.61 14.34
CA GLY A 60 3.78 9.78 13.51
C GLY A 60 2.34 9.95 13.08
N ASN A 61 2.16 10.71 12.00
CA ASN A 61 0.86 11.04 11.44
C ASN A 61 0.76 10.59 9.99
N LEU A 62 -0.44 10.18 9.63
CA LEU A 62 -0.82 9.78 8.30
C LEU A 62 -2.02 10.58 7.85
N ALA A 63 -1.94 11.14 6.66
CA ALA A 63 -3.03 11.79 5.97
C ALA A 63 -3.08 11.26 4.54
N ILE A 64 -4.26 10.82 4.12
CA ILE A 64 -4.52 10.36 2.76
C ILE A 64 -5.68 11.17 2.20
N LYS A 65 -5.55 11.59 0.95
CA LYS A 65 -6.65 12.09 0.13
C LYS A 65 -6.60 11.38 -1.21
N ARG A 66 -7.72 10.81 -1.62
CA ARG A 66 -7.80 10.06 -2.87
C ARG A 66 -8.25 10.98 -4.02
N PRO A 67 -7.73 10.78 -5.24
CA PRO A 67 -6.63 9.88 -5.57
C PRO A 67 -5.24 10.46 -5.26
N GLY A 68 -4.25 9.58 -5.09
CA GLY A 68 -2.82 9.88 -5.23
C GLY A 68 -2.13 10.74 -4.16
N MET A 69 -2.86 11.35 -3.23
CA MET A 69 -2.28 12.24 -2.23
C MET A 69 -2.04 11.54 -0.90
N LEU A 70 -0.79 11.58 -0.44
CA LEU A 70 -0.32 10.96 0.80
C LEU A 70 0.56 11.96 1.55
N ARG A 71 0.42 12.01 2.87
CA ARG A 71 1.42 12.56 3.76
C ARG A 71 1.62 11.57 4.91
N TRP A 72 2.76 10.92 4.92
CA TRP A 72 3.21 10.08 6.02
C TRP A 72 4.41 10.78 6.66
N GLN A 73 4.25 11.19 7.92
CA GLN A 73 5.25 11.94 8.65
C GLN A 73 5.61 11.19 9.91
N VAL A 74 6.84 10.68 9.98
CA VAL A 74 7.43 10.14 11.20
C VAL A 74 7.84 11.32 12.07
N GLU A 75 7.41 11.29 13.34
CA GLU A 75 7.79 12.26 14.37
C GLU A 75 8.89 11.73 15.28
N THR A 76 8.93 10.41 15.52
CA THR A 76 9.95 9.78 16.38
C THR A 76 10.37 8.42 15.83
N PRO A 77 11.62 7.97 16.12
CA PRO A 77 12.69 8.71 16.81
C PRO A 77 13.34 9.77 15.91
N ASP A 78 13.42 9.51 14.62
CA ASP A 78 14.04 10.37 13.63
C ASP A 78 12.96 10.84 12.65
N GLU A 79 12.92 12.14 12.37
CA GLU A 79 11.93 12.71 11.48
C GLU A 79 12.16 12.23 10.04
N GLU A 80 11.08 11.75 9.43
CA GLU A 80 11.03 11.41 8.01
C GLU A 80 9.69 11.86 7.45
N LEU A 81 9.70 12.33 6.21
CA LEU A 81 8.52 12.86 5.57
C LEU A 81 8.38 12.26 4.16
N LEU A 82 7.34 11.46 3.99
CA LEU A 82 6.91 10.99 2.69
C LEU A 82 5.66 11.76 2.27
N ILE A 83 5.77 12.56 1.21
CA ILE A 83 4.66 13.31 0.64
C ILE A 83 4.44 12.87 -0.79
N ALA A 84 3.20 12.59 -1.16
CA ALA A 84 2.79 12.36 -2.53
C ALA A 84 1.69 13.33 -2.91
N ASN A 85 1.73 13.77 -4.16
CA ASN A 85 0.58 14.35 -4.84
C ASN A 85 0.32 13.58 -6.15
N ASN A 86 -0.46 14.14 -7.08
CA ASN A 86 -0.78 13.46 -8.34
C ASN A 86 0.38 13.43 -9.35
N ASP A 87 1.52 14.05 -9.03
CA ASP A 87 2.66 14.19 -9.93
C ASP A 87 3.86 13.33 -9.48
N ALA A 88 4.23 13.40 -8.20
CA ALA A 88 5.41 12.73 -7.68
C ALA A 88 5.28 12.37 -6.19
N LEU A 89 6.25 11.57 -5.73
CA LEU A 89 6.50 11.24 -4.34
C LEU A 89 7.84 11.85 -3.91
N TRP A 90 7.86 12.57 -2.79
CA TRP A 90 9.06 13.06 -2.13
C TRP A 90 9.27 12.29 -0.83
N LEU A 91 10.45 11.69 -0.68
CA LEU A 91 10.94 11.15 0.59
C LEU A 91 12.02 12.11 1.11
N TYR A 92 11.73 12.82 2.18
CA TYR A 92 12.61 13.81 2.78
C TYR A 92 13.07 13.37 4.17
N SER A 93 14.37 13.41 4.39
CA SER A 93 14.99 13.25 5.70
C SER A 93 15.65 14.58 6.11
N PRO A 94 15.08 15.31 7.09
CA PRO A 94 15.71 16.49 7.66
C PRO A 94 17.10 16.21 8.24
N PHE A 95 17.29 15.04 8.86
CA PHE A 95 18.56 14.66 9.48
C PHE A 95 19.68 14.48 8.45
N LEU A 96 19.37 13.90 7.29
CA LEU A 96 20.33 13.74 6.20
C LEU A 96 20.43 14.96 5.29
N GLU A 97 19.57 15.98 5.49
CA GLU A 97 19.42 17.12 4.59
C GLU A 97 19.25 16.68 3.12
N GLN A 98 18.48 15.60 2.89
CA GLN A 98 18.31 14.98 1.57
C GLN A 98 16.84 14.73 1.25
N VAL A 99 16.46 14.96 -0.01
CA VAL A 99 15.19 14.53 -0.59
C VAL A 99 15.41 13.61 -1.79
N SER A 100 14.72 12.46 -1.81
CA SER A 100 14.62 11.60 -2.99
C SER A 100 13.24 11.76 -3.63
N ILE A 101 13.18 11.83 -4.97
CA ILE A 101 11.96 12.06 -5.74
C ILE A 101 11.65 10.85 -6.62
N TYR A 102 10.44 10.29 -6.52
CA TYR A 102 10.02 9.10 -7.27
C TYR A 102 8.76 9.36 -8.09
N ASP A 103 8.61 8.60 -9.18
CA ASP A 103 7.35 8.48 -9.92
C ASP A 103 6.32 7.72 -9.06
N LEU A 104 5.03 8.03 -9.22
CA LEU A 104 3.97 7.44 -8.39
C LEU A 104 3.87 5.91 -8.51
N GLN A 105 4.21 5.34 -9.66
CA GLN A 105 4.23 3.88 -9.83
C GLN A 105 5.33 3.23 -8.98
N ALA A 106 6.51 3.86 -8.90
CA ALA A 106 7.61 3.38 -8.06
C ALA A 106 7.32 3.58 -6.56
N ALA A 107 6.45 4.54 -6.22
CA ALA A 107 6.10 4.90 -4.84
C ALA A 107 5.43 3.77 -4.04
N ILE A 108 4.69 2.86 -4.68
CA ILE A 108 4.04 1.74 -3.98
C ILE A 108 5.08 0.81 -3.34
N GLY A 109 6.26 0.65 -3.96
CA GLY A 109 7.36 -0.10 -3.39
C GLY A 109 7.99 0.56 -2.16
N GLN A 110 7.77 1.86 -1.97
CA GLN A 110 8.32 2.65 -0.85
C GLN A 110 7.35 2.76 0.32
N SER A 111 6.04 2.79 0.06
CA SER A 111 5.03 2.87 1.12
C SER A 111 3.77 2.09 0.76
N PRO A 112 3.33 1.16 1.64
CA PRO A 112 2.10 0.40 1.39
C PRO A 112 0.85 1.27 1.33
N PHE A 113 0.89 2.47 1.92
CA PHE A 113 -0.22 3.41 1.89
C PHE A 113 -0.49 3.98 0.50
N MET A 114 0.51 4.00 -0.40
CA MET A 114 0.34 4.51 -1.76
C MET A 114 -0.69 3.71 -2.56
N LEU A 115 -0.73 2.37 -2.40
CA LEU A 115 -1.74 1.55 -3.04
C LEU A 115 -3.16 1.97 -2.61
N LEU A 116 -3.34 2.31 -1.33
CA LEU A 116 -4.63 2.73 -0.77
C LEU A 116 -5.07 4.12 -1.26
N THR A 117 -4.15 4.91 -1.80
CA THR A 117 -4.46 6.21 -2.39
C THR A 117 -4.94 6.08 -3.84
N SER A 118 -4.63 4.98 -4.53
CA SER A 118 -4.92 4.80 -5.96
C SER A 118 -6.38 4.43 -6.21
N ASP A 119 -6.99 5.03 -7.23
CA ASP A 119 -8.25 4.60 -7.85
C ASP A 119 -8.04 4.04 -9.27
N ASP A 120 -6.79 3.92 -9.73
CA ASP A 120 -6.45 3.45 -11.07
C ASP A 120 -6.62 1.92 -11.18
N PRO A 121 -7.60 1.43 -11.97
CA PRO A 121 -7.83 0.00 -12.14
C PRO A 121 -6.64 -0.76 -12.73
N ALA A 122 -5.72 -0.08 -13.43
CA ALA A 122 -4.50 -0.71 -13.96
C ALA A 122 -3.59 -1.18 -12.83
N ILE A 123 -3.38 -0.34 -11.81
CA ILE A 123 -2.57 -0.69 -10.63
C ILE A 123 -3.19 -1.89 -9.90
N TRP A 124 -4.52 -1.89 -9.71
CA TRP A 124 -5.19 -2.95 -8.98
C TRP A 124 -5.17 -4.32 -9.68
N GLN A 125 -4.91 -4.38 -10.99
CA GLN A 125 -4.75 -5.65 -11.72
C GLN A 125 -3.42 -6.34 -11.43
N ASP A 126 -2.44 -5.62 -10.89
CA ASP A 126 -1.13 -6.18 -10.53
C ASP A 126 -1.14 -6.86 -9.15
N TYR A 127 -2.31 -6.98 -8.51
CA TYR A 127 -2.46 -7.58 -7.19
C TYR A 127 -3.58 -8.64 -7.14
N ASP A 128 -3.27 -9.74 -6.47
CA ASP A 128 -4.22 -10.74 -5.99
C ASP A 128 -4.77 -10.28 -4.63
N ILE A 129 -6.09 -10.16 -4.50
CA ILE A 129 -6.75 -9.63 -3.31
C ILE A 129 -7.75 -10.66 -2.78
N SER A 130 -7.58 -11.03 -1.51
CA SER A 130 -8.50 -11.92 -0.82
C SER A 130 -8.99 -11.30 0.47
N GLN A 131 -10.29 -11.44 0.74
CA GLN A 131 -10.87 -11.06 2.01
C GLN A 131 -10.61 -12.16 3.06
N ASN A 132 -10.32 -11.76 4.29
CA ASN A 132 -10.27 -12.65 5.46
C ASN A 132 -11.09 -12.08 6.63
N GLU A 133 -11.09 -12.77 7.76
CA GLU A 133 -11.93 -12.41 8.92
C GLU A 133 -11.68 -10.98 9.43
N THR A 134 -10.46 -10.46 9.28
CA THR A 134 -10.07 -9.15 9.80
C THR A 134 -9.98 -8.06 8.75
N GLY A 135 -10.06 -8.38 7.46
CA GLY A 135 -9.94 -7.40 6.37
C GLY A 135 -9.47 -8.02 5.07
N TYR A 136 -8.41 -7.47 4.48
CA TYR A 136 -7.96 -7.82 3.13
C TYR A 136 -6.47 -8.14 3.08
N ARG A 137 -6.15 -9.24 2.40
CA ARG A 137 -4.80 -9.66 2.03
C ARG A 137 -4.56 -9.26 0.57
N ILE A 138 -3.46 -8.59 0.31
CA ILE A 138 -3.06 -8.11 -1.01
C ILE A 138 -1.67 -8.69 -1.32
N VAL A 139 -1.54 -9.37 -2.44
CA VAL A 139 -0.29 -10.03 -2.87
C VAL A 139 0.03 -9.57 -4.28
N PRO A 140 1.22 -9.03 -4.56
CA PRO A 140 1.61 -8.69 -5.92
C PRO A 140 1.60 -9.94 -6.82
N VAL A 141 1.01 -9.83 -8.01
CA VAL A 141 1.00 -10.90 -9.02
C VAL A 141 2.42 -11.14 -9.56
N THR A 142 3.18 -10.06 -9.73
CA THR A 142 4.61 -10.11 -10.07
C THR A 142 5.43 -9.74 -8.85
N ALA A 143 6.50 -10.49 -8.59
CA ALA A 143 7.39 -10.23 -7.46
C ALA A 143 7.97 -8.80 -7.54
N GLY A 144 7.71 -7.99 -6.50
CA GLY A 144 8.27 -6.65 -6.29
C GLY A 144 9.18 -6.62 -5.05
N SER A 145 9.34 -5.47 -4.39
CA SER A 145 10.01 -5.39 -3.08
C SER A 145 9.16 -5.96 -1.94
N VAL A 146 7.84 -5.87 -2.08
CA VAL A 146 6.83 -6.31 -1.11
C VAL A 146 6.37 -7.73 -1.47
N ALA A 147 6.36 -8.63 -0.48
CA ALA A 147 5.79 -9.97 -0.63
C ALA A 147 4.27 -9.96 -0.45
N TRP A 148 3.77 -9.18 0.52
CA TRP A 148 2.35 -9.02 0.77
C TRP A 148 2.02 -7.82 1.66
N LEU A 149 0.77 -7.39 1.58
CA LEU A 149 0.12 -6.42 2.47
C LEU A 149 -1.14 -7.03 3.10
N GLN A 150 -1.42 -6.69 4.34
CA GLN A 150 -2.67 -6.99 5.02
C GLN A 150 -3.25 -5.69 5.56
N VAL A 151 -4.49 -5.37 5.20
CA VAL A 151 -5.24 -4.24 5.72
C VAL A 151 -6.32 -4.79 6.64
N ASN A 152 -6.22 -4.53 7.93
CA ASN A 152 -7.22 -4.93 8.92
C ASN A 152 -8.20 -3.78 9.16
N LEU A 153 -9.49 -4.14 9.20
CA LEU A 153 -10.58 -3.21 9.37
C LEU A 153 -11.27 -3.43 10.72
N ASN A 154 -11.78 -2.34 11.30
CA ASN A 154 -12.68 -2.36 12.44
C ASN A 154 -13.88 -1.45 12.14
N GLY A 155 -14.96 -2.04 11.63
CA GLY A 155 -16.07 -1.30 11.05
C GLY A 155 -15.61 -0.51 9.81
N VAL A 156 -15.75 0.82 9.84
CA VAL A 156 -15.29 1.70 8.75
C VAL A 156 -13.80 2.06 8.90
N ALA A 157 -13.22 1.91 10.10
CA ALA A 157 -11.83 2.31 10.34
C ALA A 157 -10.84 1.28 9.80
N ILE A 158 -9.71 1.78 9.28
CA ILE A 158 -8.52 0.96 9.12
C ILE A 158 -7.85 0.90 10.49
N ASP A 159 -7.78 -0.31 11.06
CA ASP A 159 -7.22 -0.56 12.39
C ASP A 159 -5.70 -0.73 12.32
N SER A 160 -5.24 -1.57 11.39
CA SER A 160 -3.82 -1.85 11.23
C SER A 160 -3.48 -2.25 9.81
N ILE A 161 -2.23 -1.98 9.43
CA ILE A 161 -1.65 -2.40 8.16
C ILE A 161 -0.37 -3.17 8.43
N LEU A 162 -0.24 -4.35 7.86
CA LEU A 162 0.95 -5.19 7.98
C LEU A 162 1.53 -5.43 6.60
N MET A 163 2.81 -5.18 6.44
CA MET A 163 3.57 -5.43 5.23
C MET A 163 4.69 -6.43 5.52
N GLN A 164 4.98 -7.30 4.56
CA GLN A 164 6.20 -8.11 4.59
C GLN A 164 6.94 -7.95 3.27
N ASP A 165 8.26 -7.81 3.34
CA ASP A 165 9.11 -7.86 2.15
C ASP A 165 9.49 -9.29 1.75
N ASN A 166 10.22 -9.45 0.65
CA ASN A 166 10.65 -10.78 0.19
C ASN A 166 11.74 -11.43 1.05
N ALA A 167 12.43 -10.67 1.90
CA ALA A 167 13.35 -11.24 2.87
C ALA A 167 12.56 -11.87 4.03
N GLY A 168 11.39 -11.32 4.36
CA GLY A 168 10.55 -11.76 5.47
C GLY A 168 10.54 -10.79 6.64
N LYS A 169 11.20 -9.63 6.49
CA LYS A 169 11.07 -8.49 7.42
C LYS A 169 9.64 -8.00 7.37
N GLN A 170 9.05 -7.78 8.54
CA GLN A 170 7.66 -7.35 8.68
C GLN A 170 7.58 -5.93 9.23
N THR A 171 6.72 -5.11 8.64
CA THR A 171 6.39 -3.78 9.17
C THR A 171 4.92 -3.78 9.56
N ARG A 172 4.63 -3.46 10.82
CA ARG A 172 3.27 -3.30 11.34
C ARG A 172 3.01 -1.84 11.65
N PHE A 173 1.91 -1.32 11.14
CA PHE A 173 1.32 -0.03 11.49
C PHE A 173 0.03 -0.28 12.27
N VAL A 174 -0.05 0.30 13.47
CA VAL A 174 -1.30 0.39 14.24
C VAL A 174 -1.81 1.81 14.11
N LEU A 175 -3.03 1.98 13.59
CA LEU A 175 -3.63 3.29 13.37
C LEU A 175 -4.49 3.68 14.57
N GLN A 176 -4.22 4.86 15.11
CA GLN A 176 -4.93 5.44 16.23
C GLN A 176 -5.57 6.76 15.81
N GLN A 177 -6.61 7.18 16.53
CA GLN A 177 -7.33 8.43 16.25
C GLN A 177 -7.79 8.52 14.79
N PHE A 178 -8.21 7.38 14.22
CA PHE A 178 -8.64 7.29 12.84
C PHE A 178 -9.87 8.18 12.58
N SER A 179 -9.82 8.96 11.51
CA SER A 179 -10.92 9.75 11.00
C SER A 179 -11.07 9.50 9.50
N ALA A 180 -12.24 9.01 9.08
CA ALA A 180 -12.60 8.77 7.68
C ALA A 180 -12.86 10.07 6.87
N GLN A 181 -12.44 11.23 7.40
CA GLN A 181 -12.55 12.52 6.73
C GLN A 181 -11.23 12.84 6.04
N ALA A 182 -11.31 13.22 4.76
CA ALA A 182 -10.16 13.72 4.05
C ALA A 182 -9.69 15.05 4.67
N PRO A 183 -8.37 15.33 4.72
CA PRO A 183 -7.87 16.66 5.01
C PRO A 183 -8.50 17.71 4.09
N ALA A 184 -8.88 18.85 4.67
CA ALA A 184 -9.48 19.97 3.93
C ALA A 184 -8.44 20.76 3.13
N GLU A 185 -7.26 20.96 3.71
CA GLU A 185 -6.19 21.77 3.13
C GLU A 185 -5.32 20.95 2.18
N LEU A 186 -5.38 21.25 0.88
CA LEU A 186 -4.57 20.54 -0.13
C LEU A 186 -3.08 20.87 -0.05
N THR A 187 -2.73 22.01 0.54
CA THR A 187 -1.35 22.42 0.79
C THR A 187 -0.59 21.43 1.69
N LEU A 188 -1.32 20.59 2.44
CA LEU A 188 -0.73 19.51 3.24
C LEU A 188 0.07 18.50 2.40
N PHE A 189 -0.29 18.34 1.12
CA PHE A 189 0.30 17.40 0.17
C PHE A 189 1.27 18.07 -0.81
N HIS A 190 1.62 19.33 -0.56
CA HIS A 190 2.65 20.04 -1.30
C HIS A 190 3.97 19.96 -0.55
N PHE A 191 5.07 19.80 -1.29
CA PHE A 191 6.42 19.81 -0.72
C PHE A 191 7.29 20.84 -1.44
N ASP A 192 7.74 21.83 -0.69
CA ASP A 192 8.77 22.76 -1.12
C ASP A 192 10.12 22.23 -0.62
N ILE A 193 11.04 21.98 -1.55
CA ILE A 193 12.40 21.51 -1.22
C ILE A 193 13.11 22.63 -0.46
N PRO A 194 13.54 22.41 0.80
CA PRO A 194 14.24 23.43 1.56
C PRO A 194 15.56 23.84 0.91
N GLU A 195 15.99 25.08 1.14
CA GLU A 195 17.28 25.56 0.64
C GLU A 195 18.44 24.73 1.24
N GLY A 196 19.40 24.35 0.39
CA GLY A 196 20.59 23.59 0.80
C GLY A 196 20.40 22.07 0.87
N VAL A 197 19.17 21.56 0.73
CA VAL A 197 18.90 20.12 0.72
C VAL A 197 19.41 19.47 -0.57
N GLU A 198 20.09 18.34 -0.43
CA GLU A 198 20.52 17.51 -1.55
C GLU A 198 19.30 16.86 -2.23
N VAL A 199 19.26 16.93 -3.57
CA VAL A 199 18.16 16.39 -4.36
C VAL A 199 18.63 15.17 -5.14
N ASP A 200 18.00 14.04 -4.86
CA ASP A 200 18.17 12.78 -5.57
C ASP A 200 16.90 12.45 -6.39
N ASP A 201 16.87 12.91 -7.64
CA ASP A 201 15.71 12.68 -8.53
C ASP A 201 15.82 11.32 -9.22
N GLN A 202 15.00 10.36 -8.76
CA GLN A 202 14.95 8.98 -9.24
C GLN A 202 13.91 8.79 -10.35
N ARG A 203 13.22 9.85 -10.77
CA ARG A 203 12.25 9.77 -11.87
C ARG A 203 12.97 9.48 -13.17
N SER A 204 12.30 8.71 -14.03
CA SER A 204 12.80 8.46 -15.37
C SER A 204 12.93 9.80 -16.09
N ALA A 205 14.09 10.13 -16.66
CA ALA A 205 14.15 11.21 -17.65
C ALA A 205 13.23 10.79 -18.81
N GLY A 206 12.07 11.45 -18.91
CA GLY A 206 11.11 11.23 -20.00
C GLY A 206 11.70 11.49 -21.38
#